data_AF-A0A2T4TZW0-F1
#
_entry.id   AF-A0A2T4TZW0-F1
#
_cell.length_a   1.000
_cell.length_b   1.000
_cell.length_c   1.000
_cell.angle_alpha   90.00
_cell.angle_beta   90.00
_cell.angle_gamma   90.00
#
_symmetry.space_group_name_H-M   'P 1'
#
loop_
_entity.id
_entity.type
_entity.pdbx_description
1 polymer ?
#
loop_
_entity_poly.entity_id
_entity_poly.type
_entity_poly.pdbx_seq_one_letter_code
_entity_poly.pdbx_strand_id
1 'polypeptide(L)'
;MQAADWLGFVETTEVGRFQELPYSQQIALLDARAKSKGKTLIIRDWVTVNYLPGAGGSTMGPSYILEQSVYLARAGYSLQPLVLTRKAKSVYWSIRRNFMHMVNLTVEEFALSYLAYANAVSSFHRISLESLQSAPRETLIQLLQVIGVSIDYVDMQLKTFADFRQCTGNNTLTVPSATSYERHIVQVSQDSVGSIDTLNAEVLIEADRLMGYEL
;
A
#
# COMPACT_ATOMS: atom_id res chain seq x y z
N MET A 1 -10.24 5.29 -15.02
CA MET A 1 -10.28 4.16 -14.06
C MET A 1 -9.14 3.19 -14.39
N GLN A 2 -8.29 2.79 -13.42
CA GLN A 2 -7.09 1.95 -13.69
C GLN A 2 -7.37 0.68 -14.50
N ALA A 3 -8.49 -0.01 -14.20
CA ALA A 3 -8.89 -1.22 -14.91
C ALA A 3 -9.13 -1.00 -16.41
N ALA A 4 -9.58 0.19 -16.81
CA ALA A 4 -9.70 0.57 -18.22
C ALA A 4 -8.39 1.16 -18.76
N ASP A 5 -7.91 2.24 -18.12
CA ASP A 5 -6.87 3.10 -18.67
C ASP A 5 -5.47 2.46 -18.67
N TRP A 6 -5.18 1.60 -17.68
CA TRP A 6 -3.84 1.03 -17.48
C TRP A 6 -3.79 -0.44 -17.85
N LEU A 7 -4.80 -1.20 -17.41
CA LEU A 7 -4.78 -2.66 -17.49
C LEU A 7 -5.51 -3.21 -18.73
N GLY A 8 -6.35 -2.40 -19.38
CA GLY A 8 -7.17 -2.83 -20.51
C GLY A 8 -8.07 -4.03 -20.16
N PHE A 9 -8.51 -4.10 -18.91
CA PHE A 9 -9.48 -5.09 -18.45
C PHE A 9 -10.91 -4.59 -18.61
N VAL A 10 -11.14 -3.30 -18.79
CA VAL A 10 -12.46 -2.74 -19.11
C VAL A 10 -12.35 -1.86 -20.35
N GLU A 11 -13.25 -2.04 -21.32
CA GLU A 11 -13.27 -1.16 -22.49
C GLU A 11 -13.77 0.23 -22.08
N THR A 12 -13.24 1.29 -22.70
CA THR A 12 -13.61 2.67 -22.36
C THR A 12 -15.13 2.92 -22.49
N THR A 13 -15.77 2.25 -23.45
CA THR A 13 -17.22 2.27 -23.69
C THR A 13 -18.04 1.56 -22.61
N GLU A 14 -17.44 0.65 -21.84
CA GLU A 14 -18.12 -0.14 -20.80
C GLU A 14 -17.99 0.48 -19.39
N VAL A 15 -17.17 1.52 -19.21
CA VAL A 15 -16.79 2.03 -17.88
C VAL A 15 -18.01 2.38 -17.01
N GLY A 16 -18.99 3.10 -17.55
CA GLY A 16 -20.19 3.48 -16.79
C GLY A 16 -20.96 2.28 -16.26
N ARG A 17 -21.24 1.31 -17.15
CA ARG A 17 -21.93 0.06 -16.79
C ARG A 17 -21.13 -0.77 -15.78
N PHE A 18 -19.81 -0.79 -15.91
CA PHE A 18 -18.93 -1.48 -14.96
C PHE A 18 -19.01 -0.86 -13.56
N GLN A 19 -19.01 0.47 -13.46
CA GLN A 19 -19.08 1.19 -12.18
C GLN A 19 -20.41 1.01 -11.45
N GLU A 20 -21.49 0.75 -12.18
CA GLU A 20 -22.81 0.45 -11.63
C GLU A 20 -22.91 -0.97 -11.03
N LEU A 21 -21.98 -1.87 -11.36
CA LEU A 21 -21.99 -3.22 -10.80
C LEU A 21 -21.67 -3.19 -9.30
N PRO A 22 -22.28 -4.07 -8.49
CA PRO A 22 -21.83 -4.31 -7.12
C PRO A 22 -20.33 -4.65 -7.07
N TYR A 23 -19.64 -4.19 -6.02
CA TYR A 23 -18.19 -4.34 -5.91
C TYR A 23 -17.69 -5.79 -6.09
N SER A 24 -18.39 -6.77 -5.51
CA SER A 24 -18.06 -8.19 -5.69
C SER A 24 -18.14 -8.66 -7.15
N GLN A 25 -19.11 -8.15 -7.91
CA GLN A 25 -19.26 -8.44 -9.34
C GLN A 25 -18.18 -7.73 -10.17
N GLN A 26 -17.79 -6.52 -9.79
CA GLN A 26 -16.64 -5.83 -10.39
C GLN A 26 -15.37 -6.68 -10.25
N ILE A 27 -15.09 -7.19 -9.04
CA ILE A 27 -13.92 -8.06 -8.80
C ILE A 27 -14.01 -9.36 -9.59
N ALA A 28 -15.17 -10.03 -9.61
CA ALA A 28 -15.37 -11.25 -10.40
C ALA A 28 -15.10 -11.05 -11.90
N LEU A 29 -15.57 -9.93 -12.45
CA LEU A 29 -15.33 -9.60 -13.86
C LEU A 29 -13.84 -9.33 -14.12
N LEU A 30 -13.18 -8.55 -13.24
CA LEU A 30 -11.76 -8.26 -13.37
C LEU A 30 -10.89 -9.52 -13.25
N ASP A 31 -11.22 -10.42 -12.34
CA ASP A 31 -10.51 -11.70 -12.16
C ASP A 31 -10.63 -12.57 -13.42
N ALA A 32 -11.85 -12.74 -13.94
CA ALA A 32 -12.08 -13.49 -15.18
C ALA A 32 -11.30 -12.90 -16.37
N ARG A 33 -11.28 -11.56 -16.50
CA ARG A 33 -10.56 -10.86 -17.58
C ARG A 33 -9.04 -10.86 -17.38
N ALA A 34 -8.55 -10.89 -16.15
CA ALA A 34 -7.13 -11.08 -15.87
C ALA A 34 -6.69 -12.49 -16.27
N LYS A 35 -7.45 -13.51 -15.85
CA LYS A 35 -7.21 -14.93 -16.17
C LYS A 35 -7.22 -15.20 -17.68
N SER A 36 -8.18 -14.64 -18.42
CA SER A 36 -8.24 -14.80 -19.88
C SER A 36 -7.04 -14.19 -20.61
N LYS A 37 -6.30 -13.28 -19.96
CA LYS A 37 -5.05 -12.69 -20.45
C LYS A 37 -3.80 -13.32 -19.83
N GLY A 38 -3.93 -14.42 -19.08
CA GLY A 38 -2.80 -15.07 -18.39
C GLY A 38 -2.17 -14.20 -17.30
N LYS A 39 -2.95 -13.32 -16.67
CA LYS A 39 -2.48 -12.42 -15.61
C LYS A 39 -3.08 -12.79 -14.25
N THR A 40 -2.34 -12.48 -13.19
CA THR A 40 -2.82 -12.55 -11.80
C THR A 40 -3.43 -11.20 -11.40
N LEU A 41 -4.65 -11.21 -10.86
CA LEU A 41 -5.27 -10.00 -10.31
C LEU A 41 -4.73 -9.73 -8.89
N ILE A 42 -4.04 -8.60 -8.72
CA ILE A 42 -3.61 -8.11 -7.41
C ILE A 42 -4.52 -6.94 -7.02
N ILE A 43 -5.12 -7.02 -5.84
CA ILE A 43 -5.99 -5.96 -5.31
C ILE A 43 -5.24 -5.24 -4.19
N ARG A 44 -5.04 -3.94 -4.37
CA ARG A 44 -4.49 -3.07 -3.34
C ARG A 44 -5.63 -2.59 -2.43
N ASP A 45 -5.51 -2.86 -1.15
CA ASP A 45 -6.43 -2.33 -0.14
C ASP A 45 -6.06 -0.87 0.22
N TRP A 46 -7.07 -0.03 0.46
CA TRP A 46 -6.91 1.33 0.94
C TRP A 46 -7.29 1.44 2.42
N VAL A 47 -6.58 0.69 3.25
CA VAL A 47 -6.86 0.56 4.70
C VAL A 47 -6.84 1.87 5.48
N THR A 48 -6.20 2.93 4.97
CA THR A 48 -6.10 4.20 5.70
C THR A 48 -7.47 4.79 6.03
N VAL A 49 -8.46 4.70 5.13
CA VAL A 49 -9.82 5.20 5.41
C VAL A 49 -10.56 4.36 6.44
N ASN A 50 -10.19 3.08 6.58
CA ASN A 50 -10.83 2.17 7.53
C ASN A 50 -10.34 2.39 8.95
N TYR A 51 -9.11 2.89 9.14
CA TYR A 51 -8.48 2.98 10.46
C TYR A 51 -8.22 4.41 10.94
N LEU A 52 -7.95 5.35 10.03
CA LEU A 52 -7.51 6.70 10.41
C LEU A 52 -8.68 7.71 10.32
N PRO A 53 -9.09 8.34 11.44
CA PRO A 53 -10.08 9.41 11.42
C PRO A 53 -9.73 10.52 10.44
N GLY A 54 -10.73 11.04 9.72
CA GLY A 54 -10.57 12.13 8.75
C GLY A 54 -10.01 11.74 7.38
N ALA A 55 -9.45 10.53 7.22
CA ALA A 55 -8.91 10.09 5.93
C ALA A 55 -10.00 9.90 4.85
N GLY A 56 -11.21 9.53 5.25
CA GLY A 56 -12.39 9.43 4.36
C GLY A 56 -13.15 10.74 4.17
N GLY A 57 -12.63 11.87 4.67
CA GLY A 57 -13.35 13.13 4.77
C GLY A 57 -14.16 13.25 6.07
N SER A 58 -14.95 14.32 6.20
CA SER A 58 -15.67 14.66 7.44
C SER A 58 -16.94 13.84 7.69
N THR A 59 -17.41 13.09 6.69
CA THR A 59 -18.69 12.36 6.74
C THR A 59 -18.53 10.85 6.98
N MET A 60 -17.31 10.32 6.90
CA MET A 60 -17.04 8.90 7.11
C MET A 60 -16.10 8.69 8.30
N GLY A 61 -16.58 7.92 9.27
CA GLY A 61 -15.78 7.43 10.39
C GLY A 61 -15.06 6.13 10.05
N PRO A 62 -13.91 5.84 10.69
CA PRO A 62 -13.19 4.58 10.51
C PRO A 62 -14.00 3.39 11.04
N SER A 63 -14.01 2.28 10.31
CA SER A 63 -14.65 1.02 10.69
C SER A 63 -13.77 0.11 11.55
N TYR A 64 -12.46 0.39 11.59
CA TYR A 64 -11.42 -0.37 12.29
C TYR A 64 -11.31 -1.85 11.89
N ILE A 65 -11.77 -2.19 10.68
CA ILE A 65 -11.67 -3.54 10.11
C ILE A 65 -11.04 -3.50 8.72
N LEU A 66 -10.53 -4.66 8.29
CA LEU A 66 -10.05 -4.87 6.93
C LEU A 66 -11.25 -5.12 5.99
N GLU A 67 -12.02 -4.09 5.68
CA GLU A 67 -13.27 -4.20 4.90
C GLU A 67 -13.10 -4.98 3.59
N GLN A 68 -12.01 -4.72 2.85
CA GLN A 68 -11.70 -5.44 1.61
C GLN A 68 -11.64 -6.95 1.81
N SER A 69 -11.06 -7.40 2.92
CA SER A 69 -10.97 -8.83 3.23
C SER A 69 -12.36 -9.45 3.42
N VAL A 70 -13.27 -8.73 4.09
CA VAL A 70 -14.67 -9.12 4.30
C VAL A 70 -15.42 -9.19 2.97
N TYR A 71 -15.26 -8.19 2.11
CA TYR A 71 -15.92 -8.16 0.80
C TYR A 71 -15.45 -9.29 -0.11
N LEU A 72 -14.14 -9.56 -0.15
CA LEU A 72 -13.58 -10.63 -0.98
C LEU A 72 -13.95 -12.02 -0.46
N ALA A 73 -13.94 -12.24 0.86
CA ALA A 73 -14.39 -13.49 1.46
C ALA A 73 -15.86 -13.78 1.14
N ARG A 74 -16.74 -12.77 1.22
CA ARG A 74 -18.16 -12.88 0.83
C ARG A 74 -18.34 -13.17 -0.66
N ALA A 75 -17.40 -12.76 -1.50
CA ALA A 75 -17.38 -13.07 -2.93
C ALA A 75 -16.75 -14.44 -3.25
N GLY A 76 -16.37 -15.22 -2.24
CA GLY A 76 -15.85 -16.59 -2.41
C GLY A 76 -14.35 -16.67 -2.70
N TYR A 77 -13.60 -15.58 -2.53
CA TYR A 77 -12.15 -15.60 -2.72
C TYR A 77 -11.41 -16.11 -1.48
N SER A 78 -10.38 -16.91 -1.72
CA SER A 78 -9.32 -17.17 -0.74
C SER A 78 -8.24 -16.09 -0.88
N LEU A 79 -7.86 -15.46 0.23
CA LEU A 79 -6.91 -14.37 0.23
C LEU A 79 -5.51 -14.86 0.54
N GLN A 80 -4.53 -14.35 -0.20
CA GLN A 80 -3.10 -14.42 0.12
C GLN A 80 -2.64 -13.03 0.54
N PRO A 81 -2.84 -12.64 1.80
CA PRO A 81 -2.57 -11.28 2.23
C PRO A 81 -1.05 -11.02 2.35
N LEU A 82 -0.64 -9.85 1.89
CA LEU A 82 0.72 -9.33 2.01
C LEU A 82 0.63 -7.88 2.47
N VAL A 83 1.48 -7.49 3.40
CA VAL A 83 1.57 -6.11 3.90
C VAL A 83 2.95 -5.53 3.65
N LEU A 84 2.97 -4.37 2.99
CA LEU A 84 4.15 -3.51 2.96
C LEU A 84 4.18 -2.68 4.23
N THR A 85 5.16 -2.93 5.11
CA THR A 85 5.30 -2.23 6.38
C THR A 85 6.31 -1.09 6.27
N ARG A 86 6.17 -0.10 7.15
CA ARG A 86 7.07 1.04 7.32
C ARG A 86 7.05 1.40 8.80
N LYS A 87 8.15 1.91 9.36
CA LYS A 87 8.15 2.40 10.74
C LYS A 87 7.05 3.44 10.97
N ALA A 88 6.35 3.37 12.09
CA ALA A 88 5.19 4.19 12.42
C ALA A 88 5.49 5.68 12.28
N LYS A 89 6.69 6.10 12.74
CA LYS A 89 7.19 7.47 12.57
C LYS A 89 7.20 7.92 11.11
N SER A 90 7.75 7.09 10.23
CA SER A 90 7.83 7.38 8.80
C SER A 90 6.44 7.44 8.15
N VAL A 91 5.49 6.61 8.62
CA VAL A 91 4.10 6.65 8.16
C VAL A 91 3.41 7.96 8.58
N TYR A 92 3.48 8.34 9.85
CA TYR A 92 2.86 9.57 10.38
C TYR A 92 3.26 10.80 9.57
N TRP A 93 4.57 11.02 9.42
CA TRP A 93 5.08 12.17 8.69
C TRP A 93 4.79 12.10 7.19
N SER A 94 4.77 10.90 6.61
CA SER A 94 4.34 10.70 5.22
C SER A 94 2.88 11.10 5.04
N ILE A 95 2.00 10.79 5.98
CA ILE A 95 0.59 11.16 5.90
C ILE A 95 0.43 12.68 5.99
N ARG A 96 1.00 13.32 7.02
CA ARG A 96 0.88 14.77 7.21
C ARG A 96 1.46 15.59 6.06
N ARG A 97 2.54 15.09 5.43
CA ARG A 97 3.17 15.77 4.30
C ARG A 97 2.35 15.68 3.01
N ASN A 98 1.71 14.54 2.75
CA ASN A 98 1.07 14.27 1.46
C ASN A 98 -0.45 14.52 1.46
N PHE A 99 -1.09 14.58 2.62
CA PHE A 99 -2.54 14.79 2.74
C PHE A 99 -2.82 16.09 3.50
N MET A 100 -3.06 17.19 2.79
CA MET A 100 -3.27 18.52 3.39
C MET A 100 -4.44 18.54 4.39
N HIS A 101 -5.50 17.78 4.15
CA HIS A 101 -6.63 17.67 5.07
C HIS A 101 -6.27 16.95 6.39
N MET A 102 -5.14 16.25 6.44
CA MET A 102 -4.60 15.55 7.61
C MET A 102 -3.49 16.35 8.31
N VAL A 103 -3.28 17.63 7.97
CA VAL A 103 -2.21 18.45 8.57
C VAL A 103 -2.31 18.55 10.10
N ASN A 104 -3.53 18.50 10.63
CA ASN A 104 -3.84 18.57 12.06
C ASN A 104 -3.92 17.20 12.75
N LEU A 105 -3.59 16.11 12.04
CA LEU A 105 -3.56 14.77 12.63
C LEU A 105 -2.60 14.75 13.83
N THR A 106 -3.15 14.49 15.01
CA THR A 106 -2.36 14.39 16.23
C THR A 106 -1.58 13.08 16.26
N VAL A 107 -0.50 13.05 17.05
CA VAL A 107 0.27 11.82 17.26
C VAL A 107 -0.58 10.76 17.96
N GLU A 108 -1.42 11.16 18.91
CA GLU A 108 -2.28 10.25 19.69
C GLU A 108 -3.32 9.55 18.79
N GLU A 109 -4.06 10.33 17.98
CA GLU A 109 -5.02 9.77 17.02
C GLU A 109 -4.32 8.81 16.05
N PHE A 110 -3.16 9.20 15.54
CA PHE A 110 -2.37 8.34 14.67
C PHE A 110 -1.93 7.06 15.38
N ALA A 111 -1.39 7.15 16.59
CA ALA A 111 -0.81 6.02 17.31
C ALA A 111 -1.88 4.94 17.59
N LEU A 112 -3.05 5.35 18.08
CA LEU A 112 -4.17 4.45 18.32
C LEU A 112 -4.67 3.79 17.03
N SER A 113 -4.83 4.59 15.97
CA SER A 113 -5.27 4.10 14.66
C SER A 113 -4.27 3.12 14.04
N TYR A 114 -2.98 3.43 14.13
CA TYR A 114 -1.90 2.63 13.57
C TYR A 114 -1.71 1.33 14.35
N LEU A 115 -1.82 1.35 15.69
CA LEU A 115 -1.81 0.14 16.51
C LEU A 115 -3.02 -0.77 16.19
N ALA A 116 -4.22 -0.21 16.03
CA ALA A 116 -5.40 -0.98 15.64
C ALA A 116 -5.19 -1.68 14.28
N TYR A 117 -4.61 -0.96 13.32
CA TYR A 117 -4.24 -1.53 12.03
C TYR A 117 -3.16 -2.62 12.17
N ALA A 118 -2.09 -2.36 12.92
CA ALA A 118 -0.99 -3.29 13.14
C ALA A 118 -1.49 -4.61 13.74
N ASN A 119 -2.40 -4.56 14.72
CA ASN A 119 -3.05 -5.74 15.27
C ASN A 119 -3.81 -6.53 14.20
N ALA A 120 -4.62 -5.85 13.37
CA ALA A 120 -5.43 -6.49 12.35
C ALA A 120 -4.61 -7.22 11.27
N VAL A 121 -3.37 -6.79 11.01
CA VAL A 121 -2.48 -7.38 10.01
C VAL A 121 -1.30 -8.16 10.57
N SER A 122 -1.20 -8.30 11.90
CA SER A 122 -0.08 -8.94 12.59
C SER A 122 0.16 -10.41 12.23
N SER A 123 -0.84 -11.09 11.66
CA SER A 123 -0.73 -12.47 11.18
C SER A 123 -0.35 -12.59 9.70
N PHE A 124 -0.34 -11.48 8.95
CA PHE A 124 -0.07 -11.50 7.51
C PHE A 124 1.42 -11.54 7.22
N HIS A 125 1.78 -11.99 6.01
CA HIS A 125 3.17 -11.87 5.56
C HIS A 125 3.53 -10.40 5.41
N ARG A 126 4.71 -10.01 5.89
CA ARG A 126 5.17 -8.62 5.94
C ARG A 126 6.46 -8.47 5.16
N ILE A 127 6.53 -7.39 4.40
CA ILE A 127 7.74 -6.94 3.72
C ILE A 127 7.94 -5.48 4.11
N SER A 128 9.05 -5.15 4.78
CA SER A 128 9.34 -3.76 5.11
C SER A 128 9.83 -3.01 3.86
N LEU A 129 9.47 -1.72 3.77
CA LEU A 129 9.99 -0.84 2.72
C LEU A 129 11.52 -0.73 2.83
N GLU A 130 12.04 -0.71 4.06
CA GLU A 130 13.46 -0.64 4.36
C GLU A 130 14.24 -1.86 3.82
N SER A 131 13.66 -3.07 3.87
CA SER A 131 14.25 -4.25 3.22
C SER A 131 14.22 -4.11 1.69
N LEU A 132 13.12 -3.62 1.12
CA LEU A 132 13.04 -3.37 -0.32
C LEU A 132 14.05 -2.32 -0.79
N GLN A 133 14.41 -1.36 0.06
CA GLN A 133 15.41 -0.34 -0.24
C GLN A 133 16.85 -0.85 -0.11
N SER A 134 17.14 -1.68 0.89
CA SER A 134 18.50 -2.17 1.19
C SER A 134 18.89 -3.40 0.38
N ALA A 135 17.93 -4.29 0.10
CA ALA A 135 18.10 -5.53 -0.64
C ALA A 135 16.93 -5.71 -1.62
N PRO A 136 16.81 -4.85 -2.66
CA PRO A 136 15.63 -4.79 -3.53
C PRO A 136 15.37 -6.10 -4.28
N ARG A 137 16.43 -6.77 -4.72
CA ARG A 137 16.32 -8.01 -5.51
C ARG A 137 15.82 -9.16 -4.65
N GLU A 138 16.46 -9.39 -3.51
CA GLU A 138 16.12 -10.43 -2.55
C GLU A 138 14.69 -10.23 -2.03
N THR A 139 14.36 -8.99 -1.66
CA THR A 139 13.03 -8.64 -1.15
C THR A 139 11.96 -8.80 -2.23
N LEU A 140 12.23 -8.42 -3.48
CA LEU A 140 11.27 -8.61 -4.58
C LEU A 140 11.04 -10.10 -4.89
N ILE A 141 12.09 -10.93 -4.84
CA ILE A 141 11.95 -12.39 -4.97
C ILE A 141 11.02 -12.95 -3.88
N GLN A 142 11.25 -12.59 -2.61
CA GLN A 142 10.40 -13.02 -1.50
C GLN A 142 8.95 -12.59 -1.71
N LEU A 143 8.73 -11.32 -2.08
CA LEU A 143 7.39 -10.80 -2.36
C LEU A 143 6.68 -11.60 -3.44
N LEU A 144 7.34 -11.81 -4.59
CA LEU A 144 6.75 -12.51 -5.74
C LEU A 144 6.45 -13.98 -5.42
N GLN A 145 7.32 -14.65 -4.66
CA GLN A 145 7.09 -16.01 -4.19
C GLN A 145 5.84 -16.12 -3.30
N VAL A 146 5.67 -15.18 -2.36
CA VAL A 146 4.51 -15.17 -1.45
C VAL A 146 3.19 -15.02 -2.20
N ILE A 147 3.15 -14.20 -3.25
CA ILE A 147 1.95 -13.97 -4.07
C ILE A 147 1.82 -14.94 -5.26
N GLY A 148 2.74 -15.92 -5.38
CA GLY A 148 2.70 -16.94 -6.44
C GLY A 148 2.96 -16.40 -7.86
N VAL A 149 3.71 -15.32 -8.01
CA VAL A 149 4.10 -14.74 -9.30
C VAL A 149 5.52 -15.18 -9.68
N SER A 150 5.78 -15.40 -10.97
CA SER A 150 7.10 -15.79 -11.46
C SER A 150 8.18 -14.77 -11.09
N ILE A 151 9.34 -15.29 -10.67
CA ILE A 151 10.54 -14.51 -10.32
C ILE A 151 11.47 -14.26 -11.52
N ASP A 152 11.17 -14.85 -12.69
CA ASP A 152 12.07 -14.86 -13.85
C ASP A 152 12.38 -13.44 -14.37
N TYR A 153 11.50 -12.49 -14.07
CA TYR A 153 11.57 -11.12 -14.55
C TYR A 153 12.10 -10.13 -13.52
N VAL A 154 12.50 -10.56 -12.32
CA VAL A 154 12.94 -9.66 -11.23
C VAL A 154 14.01 -8.67 -11.69
N ASP A 155 15.07 -9.16 -12.33
CA ASP A 155 16.19 -8.33 -12.74
C ASP A 155 15.79 -7.30 -13.81
N MET A 156 14.90 -7.69 -14.72
CA MET A 156 14.32 -6.78 -15.71
C MET A 156 13.43 -5.72 -15.05
N GLN A 157 12.55 -6.12 -14.13
CA GLN A 157 11.64 -5.21 -13.42
C GLN A 157 12.40 -4.14 -12.62
N LEU A 158 13.48 -4.52 -11.93
CA LEU A 158 14.34 -3.59 -11.21
C LEU A 158 15.01 -2.60 -12.15
N LYS A 159 15.50 -3.07 -13.30
CA LYS A 159 16.16 -2.22 -14.31
C LYS A 159 15.20 -1.21 -14.94
N THR A 160 13.94 -1.58 -15.15
CA THR A 160 12.93 -0.75 -15.81
C THR A 160 11.98 -0.05 -14.83
N PHE A 161 12.19 -0.19 -13.51
CA PHE A 161 11.29 0.34 -12.50
C PHE A 161 11.08 1.86 -12.64
N ALA A 162 12.16 2.61 -12.88
CA ALA A 162 12.10 4.06 -13.06
C ALA A 162 11.33 4.50 -14.33
N ASP A 163 11.10 3.59 -15.28
CA ASP A 163 10.35 3.84 -16.50
C ASP A 163 8.86 3.53 -16.32
N PHE A 164 8.46 2.92 -15.20
CA PHE A 164 7.07 2.60 -14.92
C PHE A 164 6.24 3.87 -14.67
N ARG A 165 5.18 4.07 -15.46
CA ARG A 165 4.31 5.26 -15.41
C ARG A 165 2.90 4.98 -14.89
N GLN A 166 2.51 3.71 -14.76
CA GLN A 166 1.16 3.31 -14.38
C GLN A 166 1.04 3.06 -12.87
N CYS A 167 1.28 4.09 -12.07
CA CYS A 167 1.16 3.99 -10.63
C CYS A 167 0.52 5.27 -10.03
N THR A 168 -0.16 5.12 -8.89
CA THR A 168 -0.87 6.22 -8.21
C THR A 168 0.02 7.12 -7.36
N GLY A 169 1.30 6.77 -7.22
CA GLY A 169 2.32 7.57 -6.56
C GLY A 169 3.05 8.48 -7.54
N ASN A 170 3.80 9.45 -7.02
CA ASN A 170 4.63 10.30 -7.86
C ASN A 170 5.90 9.53 -8.29
N ASN A 171 5.92 9.03 -9.52
CA ASN A 171 7.07 8.31 -10.11
C ASN A 171 8.06 9.27 -10.76
N THR A 172 7.64 10.52 -10.89
CA THR A 172 8.44 11.63 -11.37
C THR A 172 8.93 12.39 -10.15
N LEU A 173 10.18 12.15 -9.75
CA LEU A 173 10.92 13.12 -8.94
C LEU A 173 11.10 14.41 -9.77
N THR A 174 10.03 15.17 -9.98
CA THR A 174 10.04 16.51 -10.59
C THR A 174 10.66 17.54 -9.65
N VAL A 175 10.76 17.20 -8.36
CA VAL A 175 11.63 17.87 -7.41
C VAL A 175 12.94 17.09 -7.37
N PRO A 176 14.06 17.66 -7.82
CA PRO A 176 15.36 17.02 -7.66
C PRO A 176 15.60 16.80 -6.16
N SER A 177 15.80 15.56 -5.73
CA SER A 177 16.75 15.36 -4.63
C SER A 177 18.07 15.88 -5.18
N ALA A 178 18.52 17.02 -4.67
CA ALA A 178 19.63 17.81 -5.19
C ALA A 178 20.59 17.01 -6.09
N THR A 179 20.57 17.30 -7.40
CA THR A 179 21.53 16.90 -8.46
C THR A 179 21.37 15.61 -9.29
N SER A 180 20.37 14.73 -9.10
CA SER A 180 20.21 13.57 -10.02
C SER A 180 18.77 13.02 -10.11
N TYR A 181 18.42 12.49 -11.30
CA TYR A 181 17.29 11.59 -11.47
C TYR A 181 17.77 10.18 -11.13
N GLU A 182 17.41 9.67 -9.95
CA GLU A 182 17.76 8.31 -9.58
C GLU A 182 16.91 7.31 -10.36
N ARG A 183 17.58 6.48 -11.19
CA ARG A 183 16.94 5.41 -11.97
C ARG A 183 16.93 4.06 -11.24
N HIS A 184 17.43 4.02 -10.01
CA HIS A 184 17.50 2.83 -9.18
C HIS A 184 16.80 3.07 -7.83
N ILE A 185 16.47 1.98 -7.14
CA ILE A 185 15.88 2.06 -5.79
C ILE A 185 16.96 2.57 -4.84
N VAL A 186 16.71 3.71 -4.21
CA VAL A 186 17.62 4.34 -3.25
C VAL A 186 17.04 4.32 -1.85
N GLN A 187 17.92 4.16 -0.87
CA GLN A 187 17.60 4.42 0.52
C GLN A 187 17.58 5.94 0.73
N VAL A 188 16.43 6.48 1.16
CA VAL A 188 16.32 7.89 1.53
C VAL A 188 16.68 8.02 3.00
N SER A 189 17.70 8.82 3.33
CA SER A 189 18.07 9.12 4.72
C SER A 189 16.82 9.60 5.48
N GLN A 190 16.53 8.93 6.60
CA GLN A 190 15.41 9.27 7.49
C GLN A 190 15.78 10.39 8.49
N ASP A 191 16.98 10.99 8.37
CA ASP A 191 17.56 11.88 9.39
C ASP A 191 16.83 13.22 9.56
N SER A 192 15.89 13.54 8.66
CA SER A 192 15.10 14.78 8.68
C SER A 192 13.65 14.60 9.15
N VAL A 193 13.26 13.40 9.57
CA VAL A 193 11.89 13.11 10.00
C VAL A 193 11.73 13.56 11.47
N GLY A 194 10.97 14.63 11.70
CA GLY A 194 10.81 15.31 13.00
C GLY A 194 10.54 14.37 14.18
N SER A 195 10.91 14.78 15.39
CA SER A 195 10.67 13.99 16.61
C SER A 195 9.18 13.77 16.82
N ILE A 196 8.78 12.53 17.12
CA ILE A 196 7.47 12.22 17.66
C ILE A 196 7.60 12.28 19.18
N ASP A 197 6.65 12.95 19.82
CA ASP A 197 6.63 13.20 21.26
C ASP A 197 6.60 11.89 22.06
N THR A 198 7.25 11.86 23.22
CA THR A 198 7.48 10.63 24.00
C THR A 198 6.23 10.05 24.64
N LEU A 199 5.14 10.84 24.74
CA LEU A 199 3.90 10.44 25.41
C LEU A 199 3.20 9.23 24.76
N ASN A 200 3.42 8.99 23.47
CA ASN A 200 2.84 7.87 22.72
C ASN A 200 3.89 6.84 22.28
N ALA A 201 5.10 6.91 22.84
CA ALA A 201 6.21 6.07 22.43
C ALA A 201 5.87 4.58 22.59
N GLU A 202 5.24 4.17 23.69
CA GLU A 202 4.91 2.76 23.94
C GLU A 202 3.93 2.18 22.91
N VAL A 203 2.88 2.93 22.56
CA VAL A 203 1.87 2.51 21.56
C VAL A 203 2.51 2.35 20.18
N LEU A 204 3.36 3.29 19.80
CA LEU A 204 4.05 3.26 18.50
C LEU A 204 5.13 2.18 18.45
N ILE A 205 5.84 1.95 19.55
CA ILE A 205 6.80 0.86 19.73
C ILE A 205 6.09 -0.49 19.55
N GLU A 206 4.95 -0.68 20.19
CA GLU A 206 4.19 -1.92 20.07
C GLU A 206 3.67 -2.12 18.64
N ALA A 207 3.19 -1.05 17.99
CA ALA A 207 2.79 -1.12 16.60
C ALA A 207 3.97 -1.49 15.68
N ASP A 208 5.15 -0.90 15.88
CA ASP A 208 6.36 -1.24 15.12
C ASP A 208 6.79 -2.69 15.35
N ARG A 209 6.71 -3.20 16.58
CA ARG A 209 6.95 -4.61 16.92
C ARG A 209 6.01 -5.54 16.17
N LEU A 210 4.70 -5.26 16.16
CA LEU A 210 3.70 -6.02 15.41
C LEU A 210 3.94 -5.97 13.89
N MET A 211 4.51 -4.86 13.40
CA MET A 211 4.91 -4.67 12.01
C MET A 211 6.26 -5.30 11.64
N GLY A 212 6.92 -6.00 12.58
CA GLY A 212 8.15 -6.75 12.35
C GLY A 212 9.42 -5.92 12.48
N TYR A 213 9.38 -4.77 13.14
CA TYR A 213 10.58 -4.03 13.52
C TYR A 213 11.02 -4.48 14.93
N GLU A 214 12.23 -5.01 15.03
CA GLU A 214 12.88 -5.25 16.32
C GLU A 214 13.34 -3.90 16.91
N LEU A 215 13.25 -3.77 18.24
CA LEU A 215 13.67 -2.58 18.99
C LEU A 215 15.16 -2.58 19.28
#